data_AF-A0A0D8IXR0-F1
#
_entry.id   AF-A0A0D8IXR0-F1
#
_cell.length_a   1.000
_cell.length_b   1.000
_cell.length_c   1.000
_cell.angle_alpha   90.00
_cell.angle_beta   90.00
_cell.angle_gamma   90.00
#
_symmetry.space_group_name_H-M   'P 1'
#
loop_
_entity.id
_entity.type
_entity.pdbx_description
1 polymer ?
#
loop_
_entity_poly.entity_id
_entity_poly.type
_entity_poly.pdbx_seq_one_letter_code
_entity_poly.pdbx_strand_id
1 'polypeptide(L)'
;MVKKYQETANFVSGVLDVTELQNISPFMSKPQKFSIQRALVLSDADYQFFVNDDFRRPPVVIRAKQRYMGFDVKKKEWNCLLVVSEISKDGILVGKEPDAERYYMAYVPDHTNLNLPADLPVEFWTNVCTTTLQLQPSAEAHPPLTEQGNRQQHFASFVGMQLSTVCFDLRFMSYDPEKDEMVTRLYGGPHDYIESRGTPEKIAKENHFSGKLRGIFFNMDYRNISHPCLPEEVPQPKRKTPRKTREEGR
;
A
#
# COMPACT_ATOMS: atom_id res chain seq x y z
N MET A 1 15.61 -8.44 -42.83
CA MET A 1 16.00 -8.61 -41.41
C MET A 1 14.88 -8.09 -40.54
N VAL A 2 14.15 -8.98 -39.85
CA VAL A 2 13.11 -8.57 -38.89
C VAL A 2 13.83 -8.03 -37.66
N LYS A 3 13.75 -6.72 -37.41
CA LYS A 3 14.23 -6.14 -36.14
C LYS A 3 13.44 -6.83 -35.03
N LYS A 4 14.11 -7.64 -34.20
CA LYS A 4 13.52 -8.14 -32.95
C LYS A 4 12.99 -6.92 -32.18
N TYR A 5 11.71 -6.93 -31.85
CA TYR A 5 11.10 -5.92 -30.99
C TYR A 5 11.93 -5.80 -29.70
N GLN A 6 12.36 -4.60 -29.34
CA GLN A 6 13.17 -4.36 -28.17
C GLN A 6 12.51 -3.24 -27.37
N GLU A 7 12.05 -3.56 -26.18
CA GLU A 7 11.44 -2.59 -25.29
C GLU A 7 12.51 -1.69 -24.69
N THR A 8 12.40 -0.40 -24.94
CA THR A 8 13.28 0.60 -24.36
C THR A 8 12.46 1.75 -23.80
N ALA A 9 12.84 2.24 -22.63
CA ALA A 9 12.18 3.36 -21.99
C ALA A 9 13.21 4.34 -21.40
N ASN A 10 12.78 5.57 -21.17
CA ASN A 10 13.59 6.64 -20.60
C ASN A 10 13.44 6.64 -19.08
N PHE A 11 14.33 5.93 -18.39
CA PHE A 11 14.35 5.88 -16.93
C PHE A 11 15.04 7.11 -16.36
N VAL A 12 14.34 7.85 -15.50
CA VAL A 12 14.85 9.08 -14.88
C VAL A 12 14.64 9.04 -13.37
N SER A 13 15.66 9.45 -12.62
CA SER A 13 15.60 9.61 -11.17
C SER A 13 15.43 11.07 -10.79
N GLY A 14 14.80 11.34 -9.65
CA GLY A 14 14.71 12.69 -9.10
C GLY A 14 13.53 13.52 -9.59
N VAL A 15 12.70 12.95 -10.48
CA VAL A 15 11.43 13.52 -10.92
C VAL A 15 10.44 13.59 -9.75
N LEU A 16 9.62 14.63 -9.73
CA LEU A 16 8.56 14.82 -8.74
C LEU A 16 7.33 13.99 -9.04
N ASP A 17 6.81 14.09 -10.26
CA ASP A 17 5.51 13.53 -10.63
C ASP A 17 5.45 13.14 -12.12
N VAL A 18 4.27 12.69 -12.57
CA VAL A 18 4.04 12.30 -13.96
C VAL A 18 4.14 13.46 -14.94
N THR A 19 3.80 14.68 -14.53
CA THR A 19 3.88 15.87 -15.39
C THR A 19 5.33 16.16 -15.72
N GLU A 20 6.21 16.13 -14.72
CA GLU A 20 7.64 16.28 -14.95
C GLU A 20 8.18 15.14 -15.82
N LEU A 21 7.76 13.90 -15.54
CA LEU A 21 8.19 12.70 -16.27
C LEU A 21 7.79 12.71 -17.76
N GLN A 22 6.60 13.21 -18.08
CA GLN A 22 6.11 13.34 -19.46
C GLN A 22 6.82 14.46 -20.24
N ASN A 23 7.28 15.51 -19.54
CA ASN A 23 7.93 16.67 -20.13
C ASN A 23 9.47 16.55 -20.20
N ILE A 24 10.02 15.38 -19.86
CA ILE A 24 11.46 15.16 -19.92
C ILE A 24 11.94 15.27 -21.36
N SER A 25 12.86 16.22 -21.59
CA SER A 25 13.53 16.37 -22.87
C SER A 25 14.24 15.06 -23.26
N PRO A 26 14.11 14.57 -24.50
CA PRO A 26 14.80 13.38 -24.99
C PRO A 26 16.34 13.42 -24.84
N PHE A 27 16.91 14.61 -24.62
CA PHE A 27 18.34 14.80 -24.36
C PHE A 27 18.76 14.46 -22.92
N MET A 28 17.81 14.41 -21.97
CA MET A 28 18.08 14.21 -20.54
C MET A 28 18.27 12.73 -20.18
N SER A 29 17.76 11.80 -21.00
CA SER A 29 17.93 10.36 -20.79
C SER A 29 17.89 9.61 -22.11
N LYS A 30 18.82 8.67 -22.30
CA LYS A 30 18.80 7.77 -23.46
C LYS A 30 17.87 6.59 -23.18
N PRO A 31 17.13 6.08 -24.19
CA PRO A 31 16.32 4.89 -24.01
C PRO A 31 17.17 3.70 -23.53
N GLN A 32 16.77 3.10 -22.42
CA GLN A 32 17.42 1.94 -21.80
C GLN A 32 16.54 0.72 -21.97
N LYS A 33 17.16 -0.46 -22.12
CA LYS A 33 16.42 -1.74 -22.16
C LYS A 33 15.79 -1.99 -20.80
N PHE A 34 14.63 -2.64 -20.81
CA PHE A 34 13.99 -3.10 -19.60
C PHE A 34 13.32 -4.46 -19.80
N SER A 35 13.09 -5.10 -18.67
CA SER A 35 12.29 -6.31 -18.52
C SER A 35 11.33 -6.10 -17.35
N ILE A 36 10.05 -6.32 -17.59
CA ILE A 36 9.02 -6.18 -16.56
C ILE A 36 9.00 -7.47 -15.75
N GLN A 37 9.28 -7.36 -14.46
CA GLN A 37 9.31 -8.50 -13.55
C GLN A 37 7.94 -8.78 -12.93
N ARG A 38 7.14 -7.73 -12.71
CA ARG A 38 5.75 -7.78 -12.22
C ARG A 38 4.95 -6.60 -12.73
N ALA A 39 3.64 -6.76 -12.78
CA ALA A 39 2.69 -5.66 -12.92
C ALA A 39 1.91 -5.47 -11.61
N LEU A 40 1.77 -4.22 -11.16
CA LEU A 40 0.91 -3.80 -10.07
C LEU A 40 -0.23 -2.97 -10.66
N VAL A 41 -1.43 -3.53 -10.59
CA VAL A 41 -2.66 -2.85 -11.04
C VAL A 41 -3.27 -2.15 -9.84
N LEU A 42 -3.43 -0.84 -9.94
CA LEU A 42 -4.04 0.03 -8.93
C LEU A 42 -5.46 0.40 -9.34
N SER A 43 -6.33 0.67 -8.36
CA SER A 43 -7.59 1.36 -8.67
C SER A 43 -7.29 2.72 -9.32
N ASP A 44 -8.22 3.26 -10.10
CA ASP A 44 -7.99 4.54 -10.79
C ASP A 44 -7.64 5.67 -9.80
N ALA A 45 -8.32 5.72 -8.66
CA ALA A 45 -8.04 6.69 -7.61
C ALA A 45 -6.62 6.53 -7.03
N ASP A 46 -6.18 5.31 -6.77
CA ASP A 46 -4.83 5.04 -6.24
C ASP A 46 -3.74 5.32 -7.28
N TYR A 47 -4.03 5.04 -8.56
CA TYR A 47 -3.12 5.36 -9.65
C TYR A 47 -2.99 6.88 -9.80
N GLN A 48 -4.10 7.62 -9.80
CA GLN A 48 -4.08 9.09 -9.84
C GLN A 48 -3.35 9.69 -8.64
N PHE A 49 -3.49 9.10 -7.45
CA PHE A 49 -2.67 9.50 -6.31
C PHE A 49 -1.19 9.26 -6.58
N PHE A 50 -0.83 8.02 -6.96
CA PHE A 50 0.56 7.64 -7.22
C PHE A 50 1.24 8.53 -8.26
N VAL A 51 0.60 8.81 -9.40
CA VAL A 51 1.20 9.60 -10.48
C VAL A 51 1.34 11.09 -10.16
N ASN A 52 0.61 11.59 -9.15
CA ASN A 52 0.68 12.96 -8.66
C ASN A 52 1.43 13.10 -7.32
N ASP A 53 1.97 12.00 -6.79
CA ASP A 53 2.78 11.97 -5.55
C ASP A 53 4.28 12.00 -5.86
N ASP A 54 5.10 12.25 -4.83
CA ASP A 54 6.55 12.40 -4.98
C ASP A 54 7.25 11.10 -5.38
N PHE A 55 7.56 10.94 -6.67
CA PHE A 55 8.28 9.81 -7.23
C PHE A 55 9.67 9.58 -6.64
N ARG A 56 10.27 10.56 -5.96
CA ARG A 56 11.54 10.36 -5.23
C ARG A 56 11.34 9.46 -4.01
N ARG A 57 10.11 9.35 -3.51
CA ARG A 57 9.72 8.50 -2.38
C ARG A 57 8.44 7.74 -2.70
N PRO A 58 8.49 6.74 -3.60
CA PRO A 58 7.30 6.01 -4.03
C PRO A 58 6.55 5.41 -2.85
N PRO A 59 5.23 5.21 -2.94
CA PRO A 59 4.41 4.61 -1.89
C PRO A 59 4.93 3.26 -1.38
N VAL A 60 4.60 2.91 -0.13
CA VAL A 60 5.08 1.69 0.57
C VAL A 60 4.83 0.43 -0.25
N VAL A 61 3.68 0.31 -0.92
CA VAL A 61 3.34 -0.86 -1.75
C VAL A 61 4.35 -1.10 -2.88
N ILE A 62 4.91 -0.03 -3.46
CA ILE A 62 5.93 -0.08 -4.51
C ILE A 62 7.29 -0.38 -3.85
N ARG A 63 7.62 0.29 -2.73
CA ARG A 63 8.89 0.03 -2.02
C ARG A 63 9.00 -1.41 -1.50
N ALA A 64 7.90 -1.99 -1.03
CA ALA A 64 7.83 -3.39 -0.59
C ALA A 64 8.16 -4.40 -1.71
N LYS A 65 8.06 -3.97 -2.97
CA LYS A 65 8.37 -4.76 -4.16
C LYS A 65 9.80 -4.56 -4.67
N GLN A 66 10.68 -3.90 -3.90
CA GLN A 66 12.06 -3.60 -4.30
C GLN A 66 12.88 -4.81 -4.75
N ARG A 67 12.58 -6.01 -4.25
CA ARG A 67 13.25 -7.25 -4.68
C ARG A 67 13.06 -7.61 -6.16
N TYR A 68 12.07 -7.00 -6.83
CA TYR A 68 11.78 -7.21 -8.26
C TYR A 68 12.33 -6.09 -9.14
N MET A 69 12.96 -5.08 -8.54
CA MET A 69 13.47 -3.89 -9.21
C MET A 69 14.99 -3.86 -9.09
N GLY A 70 15.68 -3.42 -10.15
CA GLY A 70 17.14 -3.35 -10.13
C GLY A 70 17.74 -3.28 -11.51
N PHE A 71 18.90 -2.65 -11.64
CA PHE A 71 19.64 -2.69 -12.90
C PHE A 71 20.48 -3.97 -13.00
N ASP A 72 20.22 -4.80 -14.02
CA ASP A 72 21.04 -5.97 -14.34
C ASP A 72 22.26 -5.51 -15.14
N VAL A 73 23.42 -5.45 -14.46
CA VAL A 73 24.69 -5.01 -15.06
C VAL A 73 25.15 -5.94 -16.18
N LYS A 74 24.86 -7.24 -16.11
CA LYS A 74 25.29 -8.22 -17.11
C LYS A 74 24.49 -8.07 -18.41
N LYS A 75 23.17 -7.91 -18.28
CA LYS A 75 22.26 -7.74 -19.43
C LYS A 75 22.15 -6.29 -19.91
N LYS A 76 22.61 -5.34 -19.09
CA LYS A 76 22.45 -3.89 -19.31
C LYS A 76 20.98 -3.49 -19.50
N GLU A 77 20.12 -4.02 -18.63
CA GLU A 77 18.67 -3.78 -18.65
C GLU A 77 18.13 -3.50 -17.25
N TRP A 78 17.06 -2.73 -17.18
CA TRP A 78 16.29 -2.55 -15.97
C TRP A 78 15.35 -3.72 -15.73
N ASN A 79 15.45 -4.35 -14.57
CA ASN A 79 14.34 -5.10 -13.99
C ASN A 79 13.41 -4.09 -13.34
N CYS A 80 12.15 -4.06 -13.76
CA CYS A 80 11.20 -3.03 -13.35
C CYS A 80 9.85 -3.61 -12.94
N LEU A 81 9.17 -2.86 -12.08
CA LEU A 81 7.76 -3.03 -11.78
C LEU A 81 6.95 -2.14 -12.73
N LEU A 82 5.98 -2.70 -13.44
CA LEU A 82 4.99 -1.92 -14.17
C LEU A 82 3.84 -1.55 -13.22
N VAL A 83 3.51 -0.27 -13.08
CA VAL A 83 2.37 0.21 -12.29
C VAL A 83 1.34 0.82 -13.24
N VAL A 84 0.10 0.34 -13.20
CA VAL A 84 -0.99 0.74 -14.12
C VAL A 84 -2.29 0.93 -13.34
N SER A 85 -3.24 1.69 -13.90
CA SER A 85 -4.63 1.72 -13.43
C SER A 85 -5.41 0.54 -14.01
N GLU A 86 -6.49 0.14 -13.33
CA GLU A 86 -7.47 -0.83 -13.82
C GLU A 86 -8.16 -0.39 -15.12
N ILE A 87 -8.24 0.93 -15.39
CA ILE A 87 -9.02 1.48 -16.51
C ILE A 87 -8.21 2.34 -17.48
N SER A 88 -7.07 2.89 -17.04
CA SER A 88 -6.24 3.74 -17.91
C SER A 88 -5.33 2.89 -18.79
N LYS A 89 -4.89 3.47 -19.91
CA LYS A 89 -3.94 2.80 -20.83
C LYS A 89 -2.50 3.17 -20.51
N ASP A 90 -2.26 4.25 -19.79
CA ASP A 90 -0.91 4.65 -19.43
C ASP A 90 -0.36 3.78 -18.28
N GLY A 91 0.92 3.95 -17.98
CA GLY A 91 1.59 3.26 -16.90
C GLY A 91 2.93 3.89 -16.55
N ILE A 92 3.47 3.48 -15.40
CA ILE A 92 4.80 3.87 -14.94
C ILE A 92 5.66 2.62 -14.75
N LEU A 93 6.83 2.59 -15.37
CA LEU A 93 7.85 1.61 -15.04
C LEU A 93 8.69 2.14 -13.88
N VAL A 94 8.82 1.34 -12.83
CA VAL A 94 9.59 1.68 -11.63
C VAL A 94 10.82 0.79 -11.54
N GLY A 95 12.00 1.40 -11.53
CA GLY A 95 13.28 0.79 -11.22
C GLY A 95 13.82 1.31 -9.89
N LYS A 96 14.70 0.54 -9.25
CA LYS A 96 15.43 0.95 -8.03
C LYS A 96 16.91 0.74 -8.24
N GLU A 97 17.72 1.73 -7.89
CA GLU A 97 19.17 1.57 -7.89
C GLU A 97 19.58 0.52 -6.85
N PRO A 98 20.42 -0.46 -7.19
CA PRO A 98 20.97 -1.40 -6.21
C PRO A 98 21.66 -0.64 -5.08
N ASP A 99 21.38 -1.02 -3.83
CA ASP A 99 22.04 -0.47 -2.63
C ASP A 99 21.82 1.03 -2.34
N ALA A 100 20.90 1.69 -3.05
CA ALA A 100 20.50 3.07 -2.77
C ALA A 100 18.98 3.22 -2.66
N GLU A 101 18.53 4.18 -1.85
CA GLU A 101 17.12 4.60 -1.79
C GLU A 101 16.79 5.57 -2.93
N ARG A 102 17.22 5.23 -4.15
CA ARG A 102 16.97 6.00 -5.37
C ARG A 102 16.11 5.20 -6.34
N TYR A 103 14.99 5.79 -6.74
CA TYR A 103 14.07 5.22 -7.71
C TYR A 103 14.21 5.91 -9.06
N TYR A 104 13.96 5.13 -10.11
CA TYR A 104 13.95 5.56 -11.50
C TYR A 104 12.58 5.28 -12.08
N MET A 105 11.99 6.28 -12.73
CA MET A 105 10.66 6.19 -13.34
C MET A 105 10.77 6.28 -14.85
N ALA A 106 9.90 5.58 -15.57
CA ALA A 106 9.69 5.81 -16.99
C ALA A 106 8.19 5.80 -17.31
N TYR A 107 7.72 6.79 -18.07
CA TYR A 107 6.34 6.88 -18.49
C TYR A 107 6.08 5.98 -19.69
N VAL A 108 4.97 5.24 -19.63
CA VAL A 108 4.46 4.41 -20.72
C VAL A 108 3.11 4.99 -21.15
N PRO A 109 3.02 5.61 -22.34
CA PRO A 109 1.76 6.22 -22.80
C PRO A 109 0.63 5.22 -23.05
N ASP A 110 1.00 4.00 -23.45
CA ASP A 110 0.06 2.91 -23.68
C ASP A 110 0.74 1.57 -23.38
N HIS A 111 0.40 0.99 -22.23
CA HIS A 111 0.98 -0.26 -21.76
C HIS A 111 0.49 -1.48 -22.56
N THR A 112 -0.56 -1.34 -23.39
CA THR A 112 -1.03 -2.42 -24.28
C THR A 112 -0.10 -2.68 -25.46
N ASN A 113 0.77 -1.72 -25.77
CA ASN A 113 1.83 -1.88 -26.78
C ASN A 113 3.07 -2.60 -26.23
N LEU A 114 3.10 -2.89 -24.93
CA LEU A 114 4.19 -3.66 -24.34
C LEU A 114 4.01 -5.14 -24.66
N ASN A 115 5.11 -5.77 -25.06
CA ASN A 115 5.24 -7.20 -25.24
C ASN A 115 5.47 -7.88 -23.88
N LEU A 116 4.39 -8.02 -23.11
CA LEU A 116 4.42 -8.63 -21.78
C LEU A 116 4.61 -10.16 -21.87
N PRO A 117 5.43 -10.77 -20.99
CA PRO A 117 5.49 -12.22 -20.86
C PRO A 117 4.10 -12.81 -20.55
N ALA A 118 3.75 -13.94 -21.15
CA ALA A 118 2.46 -14.60 -20.93
C ALA A 118 2.25 -15.03 -19.46
N ASP A 119 3.34 -15.27 -18.73
CA ASP A 119 3.39 -15.67 -17.33
C ASP A 119 3.73 -14.52 -16.38
N LEU A 120 3.65 -13.27 -16.85
CA LEU A 120 3.96 -12.10 -16.02
C LEU A 120 3.09 -12.09 -14.76
N PRO A 121 3.68 -12.06 -13.55
CA PRO A 121 2.89 -11.93 -12.33
C PRO A 121 2.20 -10.56 -12.26
N VAL A 122 0.87 -10.58 -12.30
CA VAL A 122 0.01 -9.41 -12.15
C VAL A 122 -0.60 -9.42 -10.75
N GLU A 123 -0.37 -8.35 -9.99
CA GLU A 123 -0.92 -8.14 -8.67
C GLU A 123 -1.95 -7.01 -8.71
N PHE A 124 -3.19 -7.31 -8.31
CA PHE A 124 -4.20 -6.28 -8.10
C PHE A 124 -4.06 -5.73 -6.69
N TRP A 125 -3.81 -4.43 -6.60
CA TRP A 125 -3.86 -3.72 -5.33
C TRP A 125 -5.30 -3.50 -4.95
N THR A 126 -5.76 -4.20 -3.91
CA THR A 126 -7.16 -4.12 -3.47
C THR A 126 -7.37 -3.18 -2.29
N ASN A 127 -6.40 -2.32 -1.95
CA ASN A 127 -6.37 -1.53 -0.69
C ASN A 127 -6.44 -2.38 0.58
N VAL A 128 -6.14 -3.69 0.47
CA VAL A 128 -6.19 -4.65 1.56
C VAL A 128 -4.94 -5.51 1.53
N CYS A 129 -3.86 -5.02 2.15
CA CYS A 129 -2.83 -5.93 2.67
C CYS A 129 -3.42 -6.69 3.84
N THR A 130 -4.11 -7.78 3.56
CA THR A 130 -4.42 -8.76 4.58
C THR A 130 -3.47 -9.92 4.43
N THR A 131 -2.66 -10.12 5.45
CA THR A 131 -2.25 -11.46 5.86
C THR A 131 -3.50 -12.34 5.85
N THR A 132 -3.63 -13.15 4.81
CA THR A 132 -4.56 -14.27 4.65
C THR A 132 -6.02 -14.04 5.12
N LEU A 133 -6.85 -13.42 4.28
CA LEU A 133 -8.32 -13.45 4.43
C LEU A 133 -8.83 -14.88 4.17
N GLN A 134 -8.88 -15.72 5.20
CA GLN A 134 -9.64 -16.96 5.13
C GLN A 134 -11.06 -16.71 5.64
N LEU A 135 -12.05 -17.03 4.81
CA LEU A 135 -13.45 -17.18 5.23
C LEU A 135 -13.55 -18.47 6.04
N GLN A 136 -13.95 -18.38 7.30
CA GLN A 136 -14.60 -19.49 7.97
C GLN A 136 -16.11 -19.31 7.85
N PRO A 137 -16.88 -20.35 7.49
CA PRO A 137 -18.29 -20.41 7.81
C PRO A 137 -18.45 -20.19 9.32
N SER A 138 -19.47 -19.42 9.72
CA SER A 138 -19.73 -19.15 11.13
C SER A 138 -19.66 -20.43 11.96
N ALA A 139 -18.76 -20.43 12.94
CA ALA A 139 -18.42 -21.49 13.88
C ALA A 139 -19.35 -22.73 13.90
N GLU A 140 -18.86 -23.86 13.37
CA GLU A 140 -19.46 -25.19 13.59
C GLU A 140 -19.52 -25.60 15.08
N ALA A 141 -18.87 -24.85 15.98
CA ALA A 141 -18.88 -25.16 17.40
C ALA A 141 -19.97 -24.42 18.19
N HIS A 142 -20.21 -23.12 17.95
CA HIS A 142 -21.10 -22.27 18.77
C HIS A 142 -21.65 -21.09 17.95
N PRO A 143 -22.77 -21.22 17.21
CA PRO A 143 -23.37 -20.10 16.50
C PRO A 143 -23.83 -19.01 17.49
N PRO A 144 -23.65 -17.72 17.17
CA PRO A 144 -24.13 -16.65 18.03
C PRO A 144 -25.66 -16.72 18.19
N LEU A 145 -26.12 -16.72 19.45
CA LEU A 145 -27.53 -16.86 19.81
C LEU A 145 -28.39 -15.64 19.41
N THR A 146 -27.77 -14.51 19.08
CA THR A 146 -28.44 -13.24 18.74
C THR A 146 -27.67 -12.49 17.65
N GLU A 147 -28.37 -11.65 16.88
CA GLU A 147 -27.76 -10.75 15.89
C GLU A 147 -26.73 -9.81 16.51
N GLN A 148 -27.00 -9.34 17.73
CA GLN A 148 -26.07 -8.51 18.50
C GLN A 148 -24.79 -9.28 18.85
N GLY A 149 -24.90 -10.53 19.29
CA GLY A 149 -23.74 -11.39 19.53
C GLY A 149 -22.93 -11.67 18.25
N ASN A 150 -23.62 -11.84 17.12
CA ASN A 150 -22.98 -12.03 15.82
C ASN A 150 -22.16 -10.79 15.42
N ARG A 151 -22.76 -9.60 15.55
CA ARG A 151 -22.10 -8.32 15.29
C ARG A 151 -20.87 -8.11 16.18
N GLN A 152 -21.00 -8.39 17.48
CA GLN A 152 -19.91 -8.23 18.43
C GLN A 152 -18.71 -9.13 18.07
N GLN A 153 -18.97 -10.41 17.78
CA GLN A 153 -17.93 -11.34 17.36
C GLN A 153 -17.28 -10.96 16.02
N HIS A 154 -18.08 -10.45 15.08
CA HIS A 154 -17.59 -9.99 13.78
C HIS A 154 -16.57 -8.85 13.96
N PHE A 155 -16.94 -7.75 14.61
CA PHE A 155 -16.03 -6.60 14.73
C PHE A 155 -14.88 -6.84 15.71
N ALA A 156 -15.07 -7.67 16.74
CA ALA A 156 -13.98 -8.12 17.58
C ALA A 156 -12.89 -8.87 16.77
N SER A 157 -13.26 -9.58 15.70
CA SER A 157 -12.29 -10.29 14.85
C SER A 157 -11.33 -9.34 14.10
N PHE A 158 -11.68 -8.06 13.93
CA PHE A 158 -10.81 -7.08 13.29
C PHE A 158 -9.73 -6.55 14.23
N VAL A 159 -9.83 -6.74 15.54
CA VAL A 159 -8.83 -6.26 16.50
C VAL A 159 -7.46 -6.91 16.24
N GLY A 160 -6.41 -6.09 16.15
CA GLY A 160 -5.06 -6.50 15.78
C GLY A 160 -4.80 -6.54 14.27
N MET A 161 -5.84 -6.41 13.44
CA MET A 161 -5.69 -6.33 11.99
C MET A 161 -5.03 -5.00 11.58
N GLN A 162 -4.15 -5.07 10.58
CA GLN A 162 -3.56 -3.92 9.91
C GLN A 162 -4.01 -3.91 8.45
N LEU A 163 -4.59 -2.79 8.02
CA LEU A 163 -4.91 -2.47 6.64
C LEU A 163 -3.86 -1.48 6.12
N SER A 164 -2.91 -1.97 5.35
CA SER A 164 -1.98 -1.10 4.64
C SER A 164 -2.60 -0.62 3.33
N THR A 165 -2.70 0.69 3.16
CA THR A 165 -2.97 1.36 1.88
C THR A 165 -1.66 1.93 1.32
N VAL A 166 -1.71 2.56 0.14
CA VAL A 166 -0.58 3.30 -0.43
C VAL A 166 -0.15 4.47 0.46
N CYS A 167 -1.09 5.06 1.21
CA CYS A 167 -0.92 6.34 1.90
C CYS A 167 -0.80 6.19 3.43
N PHE A 168 -1.31 5.10 4.00
CA PHE A 168 -1.35 4.91 5.45
C PHE A 168 -1.41 3.44 5.84
N ASP A 169 -0.97 3.16 7.06
CA ASP A 169 -1.28 1.91 7.75
C ASP A 169 -2.42 2.16 8.75
N LEU A 170 -3.59 1.56 8.54
CA LEU A 170 -4.69 1.62 9.50
C LEU A 170 -4.68 0.35 10.36
N ARG A 171 -4.48 0.50 11.67
CA ARG A 171 -4.53 -0.63 12.62
C ARG A 171 -5.76 -0.55 13.50
N PHE A 172 -6.45 -1.67 13.67
CA PHE A 172 -7.55 -1.81 14.63
C PHE A 172 -6.99 -2.19 16.00
N MET A 173 -7.15 -1.32 16.99
CA MET A 173 -6.51 -1.47 18.31
C MET A 173 -7.39 -2.18 19.33
N SER A 174 -8.70 -1.88 19.33
CA SER A 174 -9.66 -2.47 20.25
C SER A 174 -11.09 -2.28 19.76
N TYR A 175 -12.02 -3.08 20.27
CA TYR A 175 -13.45 -2.95 20.06
C TYR A 175 -14.18 -3.13 21.39
N ASP A 176 -15.06 -2.18 21.74
CA ASP A 176 -15.94 -2.21 22.91
C ASP A 176 -17.33 -2.72 22.47
N PRO A 177 -17.71 -3.96 22.84
CA PRO A 177 -18.97 -4.57 22.41
C PRO A 177 -20.21 -4.00 23.10
N GLU A 178 -20.06 -3.29 24.23
CA GLU A 178 -21.19 -2.66 24.93
C GLU A 178 -21.60 -1.35 24.25
N LYS A 179 -20.60 -0.61 23.74
CA LYS A 179 -20.81 0.68 23.06
C LYS A 179 -20.82 0.59 21.54
N ASP A 180 -20.47 -0.57 20.99
CA ASP A 180 -20.25 -0.79 19.56
C ASP A 180 -19.22 0.20 18.99
N GLU A 181 -18.12 0.41 19.73
CA GLU A 181 -17.07 1.38 19.38
C GLU A 181 -15.73 0.71 19.09
N MET A 182 -15.12 1.09 17.97
CA MET A 182 -13.77 0.69 17.58
C MET A 182 -12.78 1.83 17.82
N VAL A 183 -11.55 1.43 18.16
CA VAL A 183 -10.38 2.33 18.18
C VAL A 183 -9.46 1.92 17.04
N THR A 184 -9.13 2.86 16.17
CA THR A 184 -8.17 2.65 15.09
C THR A 184 -7.03 3.67 15.15
N ARG A 185 -5.86 3.27 14.63
CA ARG A 185 -4.70 4.16 14.47
C ARG A 185 -4.29 4.21 13.01
N LEU A 186 -4.26 5.41 12.47
CA LEU A 186 -3.81 5.70 11.11
C LEU A 186 -2.36 6.19 11.18
N TYR A 187 -1.41 5.40 10.70
CA TYR A 187 0.01 5.75 10.70
C TYR A 187 0.42 6.39 9.38
N GLY A 188 1.02 7.59 9.46
CA GLY A 188 1.70 8.26 8.33
C GLY A 188 3.21 8.00 8.30
N GLY A 189 3.75 7.36 9.34
CA GLY A 189 5.15 6.97 9.48
C GLY A 189 5.38 6.08 10.72
N PRO A 190 6.62 5.60 10.98
CA PRO A 190 6.89 4.59 12.02
C PRO A 190 6.50 5.00 13.45
N HIS A 191 6.38 6.30 13.71
CA HIS A 191 6.12 6.85 15.05
C HIS A 191 5.04 7.95 15.06
N ASP A 192 4.35 8.17 13.94
CA ASP A 192 3.35 9.22 13.81
C ASP A 192 2.01 8.60 13.44
N TYR A 193 1.01 8.79 14.31
CA TYR A 193 -0.33 8.25 14.12
C TYR A 193 -1.43 9.19 14.61
N ILE A 194 -2.57 9.10 13.94
CA ILE A 194 -3.83 9.70 14.38
C ILE A 194 -4.71 8.56 14.89
N GLU A 195 -5.19 8.68 16.13
CA GLU A 195 -6.15 7.73 16.71
C GLU A 195 -7.58 8.22 16.45
N SER A 196 -8.43 7.35 15.88
CA SER A 196 -9.87 7.60 15.74
C SER A 196 -10.67 6.64 16.62
N ARG A 197 -11.84 7.11 17.06
CA ARG A 197 -12.80 6.36 17.87
C ARG A 197 -14.22 6.55 17.34
N GLY A 198 -14.95 5.45 17.23
CA GLY A 198 -16.36 5.49 16.85
C GLY A 198 -16.90 4.15 16.39
N THR A 199 -18.15 4.14 15.94
CA THR A 199 -18.79 2.91 15.44
C THR A 199 -18.09 2.37 14.20
N PRO A 200 -18.22 1.07 13.90
CA PRO A 200 -17.71 0.50 12.65
C PRO A 200 -18.12 1.29 11.40
N GLU A 201 -19.35 1.80 11.36
CA GLU A 201 -19.86 2.63 10.26
C GLU A 201 -19.12 3.96 10.16
N LYS A 202 -18.85 4.61 11.30
CA LYS A 202 -18.09 5.87 11.33
C LYS A 202 -16.66 5.64 10.87
N ILE A 203 -15.98 4.60 11.39
CA ILE A 203 -14.62 4.23 10.98
C ILE A 203 -14.55 3.94 9.48
N ALA A 204 -15.49 3.15 8.96
CA ALA A 204 -15.54 2.83 7.53
C ALA A 204 -15.77 4.07 6.66
N LYS A 205 -16.57 5.04 7.14
CA LYS A 205 -16.82 6.29 6.43
C LYS A 205 -15.59 7.21 6.45
N GLU A 206 -14.98 7.41 7.61
CA GLU A 206 -13.80 8.29 7.78
C GLU A 206 -12.59 7.77 7.02
N ASN A 207 -12.44 6.45 6.91
CA ASN A 207 -11.34 5.81 6.20
C ASN A 207 -11.71 5.40 4.77
N HIS A 208 -12.84 5.90 4.25
CA HIS A 208 -13.29 5.70 2.87
C HIS A 208 -13.33 4.23 2.40
N PHE A 209 -13.74 3.30 3.27
CA PHE A 209 -13.84 1.89 2.91
C PHE A 209 -14.81 1.73 1.74
N SER A 210 -14.32 1.14 0.65
CA SER A 210 -15.05 0.95 -0.60
C SER A 210 -14.82 -0.46 -1.18
N GLY A 211 -15.59 -0.81 -2.21
CA GLY A 211 -15.46 -2.07 -2.94
C GLY A 211 -15.43 -3.33 -2.06
N LYS A 212 -14.44 -4.18 -2.31
CA LYS A 212 -14.27 -5.46 -1.61
C LYS A 212 -14.00 -5.29 -0.11
N LEU A 213 -13.24 -4.27 0.29
CA LEU A 213 -12.96 -4.00 1.71
C LEU A 213 -14.25 -3.68 2.47
N ARG A 214 -15.07 -2.77 1.94
CA ARG A 214 -16.36 -2.44 2.54
C ARG A 214 -17.29 -3.66 2.60
N GLY A 215 -17.31 -4.46 1.53
CA GLY A 215 -18.10 -5.68 1.47
C GLY A 215 -17.73 -6.68 2.57
N ILE A 216 -16.42 -6.91 2.80
CA ILE A 216 -15.94 -7.81 3.85
C ILE A 216 -16.19 -7.23 5.24
N PHE A 217 -15.92 -5.94 5.42
CA PHE A 217 -16.06 -5.25 6.71
C PHE A 217 -17.50 -5.18 7.23
N PHE A 218 -18.50 -5.33 6.36
CA PHE A 218 -19.91 -5.40 6.75
C PHE A 218 -20.56 -6.77 6.49
N ASN A 219 -19.77 -7.77 6.07
CA ASN A 219 -20.28 -9.12 5.94
C ASN A 219 -20.32 -9.78 7.32
N MET A 220 -21.49 -9.85 7.94
CA MET A 220 -21.63 -10.42 9.29
C MET A 220 -21.31 -11.92 9.36
N ASP A 221 -21.23 -12.63 8.23
CA ASP A 221 -20.79 -14.02 8.15
C ASP A 221 -19.26 -14.15 8.06
N TYR A 222 -18.56 -13.03 7.85
CA TYR A 222 -17.11 -13.00 7.80
C TYR A 222 -16.51 -12.95 9.21
N ARG A 223 -15.38 -13.63 9.38
CA ARG A 223 -14.50 -13.53 10.55
C ARG A 223 -13.06 -13.44 10.09
N ASN A 224 -12.32 -12.50 10.66
CA ASN A 224 -10.88 -12.44 10.45
C ASN A 224 -10.19 -13.41 11.43
N ILE A 225 -9.43 -14.37 10.89
CA ILE A 225 -8.73 -15.41 11.66
C ILE A 225 -7.20 -15.30 11.56
N SER A 226 -6.69 -14.21 10.98
CA SER A 226 -5.28 -14.12 10.56
C SER A 226 -4.27 -13.77 11.65
N HIS A 227 -4.67 -13.58 12.91
CA HIS A 227 -3.71 -13.33 14.00
C HIS A 227 -4.12 -13.99 15.33
N PRO A 228 -3.24 -14.76 16.00
CA PRO A 228 -3.26 -14.78 17.46
C PRO A 228 -2.96 -13.35 17.91
N CYS A 229 -3.75 -12.80 18.84
CA CYS A 229 -3.44 -11.53 19.50
C CYS A 229 -2.00 -11.58 20.02
N LEU A 230 -1.06 -10.97 19.29
CA LEU A 230 0.22 -10.63 19.88
C LEU A 230 -0.06 -9.40 20.75
N PRO A 231 0.10 -9.48 22.08
CA PRO A 231 0.07 -8.28 22.89
C PRO A 231 1.23 -7.39 22.42
N GLU A 232 0.94 -6.25 21.81
CA GLU A 232 1.98 -5.23 21.62
C GLU A 232 2.47 -4.80 23.00
N GLU A 233 3.79 -4.87 23.19
CA GLU A 233 4.48 -4.24 24.31
C GLU A 233 3.99 -2.81 24.45
N VAL A 234 3.39 -2.54 25.61
CA VAL A 234 2.96 -1.21 26.01
C VAL A 234 4.14 -0.24 25.81
N PRO A 235 4.04 0.78 24.94
CA PRO A 235 5.03 1.83 24.89
C PRO A 235 4.99 2.53 26.25
N GLN A 236 6.03 2.35 27.05
CA GLN A 236 6.11 3.04 28.32
C GLN A 236 5.99 4.56 28.08
N PRO A 237 5.12 5.27 28.80
CA PRO A 237 5.04 6.71 28.70
C PRO A 237 6.42 7.28 29.07
N LYS A 238 7.06 7.98 28.12
CA LYS A 238 8.29 8.73 28.39
C LYS A 238 8.02 9.65 29.57
N ARG A 239 8.66 9.35 30.70
CA ARG A 239 8.75 10.26 31.85
C ARG A 239 9.23 11.61 31.34
N LYS A 240 8.38 12.64 31.46
CA LYS A 240 8.79 14.04 31.27
C LYS A 240 9.95 14.31 32.22
N THR A 241 11.16 14.43 31.69
CA THR A 241 12.29 14.93 32.45
C THR A 241 12.00 16.40 32.78
N PRO A 242 12.06 16.83 34.04
CA PRO A 242 11.84 18.23 34.38
C PRO A 242 12.90 19.09 33.68
N ARG A 243 12.44 20.11 32.95
CA ARG A 243 13.27 21.18 32.39
C ARG A 243 14.12 21.76 33.52
N LYS A 244 15.45 21.70 33.38
CA LYS A 244 16.38 22.47 34.21
C LYS A 244 16.01 23.95 34.12
N THR A 245 15.60 24.52 35.24
CA THR A 245 15.49 25.96 35.43
C THR A 245 16.88 26.55 35.20
N ARG A 246 16.97 27.47 34.23
CA ARG A 246 18.16 28.25 33.94
C ARG A 246 18.24 29.31 35.04
N GLU A 247 19.28 29.25 35.87
CA GLU A 247 19.62 30.31 36.82
C GLU A 247 19.79 31.62 36.05
N GLU A 248 18.96 32.60 36.40
CA GLU A 248 19.19 34.00 36.06
C GLU A 248 20.28 34.52 36.99
N GLY A 249 21.43 34.84 36.42
CA GLY A 249 22.47 35.58 37.11
C GLY A 249 22.02 37.02 37.35
N ARG A 250 22.01 37.42 38.61
CA ARG A 250 22.39 38.76 39.08
C ARG A 250 22.74 38.73 40.55
#